data_AF-A0A2A5XXP7-F1
#
_entry.id   AF-A0A2A5XXP7-F1
#
_cell.length_a   1.000
_cell.length_b   1.000
_cell.length_c   1.000
_cell.angle_alpha   90.00
_cell.angle_beta   90.00
_cell.angle_gamma   90.00
#
_symmetry.space_group_name_H-M   'P 1'
#
loop_
_entity.id
_entity.type
_entity.pdbx_description
1 polymer ?
#
loop_
_entity_poly.entity_id
_entity_poly.type
_entity_poly.pdbx_seq_one_letter_code
_entity_poly.pdbx_strand_id
1 'polypeptide(L)'
;MRYFFLIATLTVLVSIAGTKVVVTKQLNKIKILDQRIIKIESKIEKLKTEYSYLTSPQNLKKIKKENGLKLIPIEEENIIKLKN
;
A
#
# COMPACT_ATOMS: atom_id res chain seq x y z
N MET A 1 -35.57 43.66 11.71
CA MET A 1 -34.11 43.69 11.48
C MET A 1 -33.29 42.96 12.53
N ARG A 2 -33.38 43.27 13.83
CA ARG A 2 -32.54 42.66 14.89
C ARG A 2 -32.60 41.12 14.96
N TYR A 3 -33.80 40.53 14.84
CA TYR A 3 -33.97 39.07 14.82
C TYR A 3 -33.38 38.40 13.57
N PHE A 4 -33.42 39.06 12.41
CA PHE A 4 -32.82 38.55 11.18
C PHE A 4 -31.30 38.42 11.31
N PHE A 5 -30.64 39.42 11.89
CA PHE A 5 -29.21 39.36 12.16
C PHE A 5 -28.84 38.25 13.16
N LEU A 6 -29.66 38.01 14.19
CA LEU A 6 -29.43 36.92 15.14
C LEU A 6 -29.57 35.53 14.51
N ILE A 7 -30.55 35.35 13.63
CA ILE A 7 -30.73 34.08 12.91
C ILE A 7 -29.58 33.86 11.92
N ALA A 8 -29.17 34.91 11.21
CA ALA A 8 -28.06 34.84 10.27
C ALA A 8 -26.71 34.53 10.95
N THR A 9 -26.45 35.08 12.13
CA THR A 9 -25.22 34.75 12.87
C THR A 9 -25.25 33.32 13.40
N LEU A 10 -26.41 32.84 13.85
CA LEU A 10 -26.58 31.47 14.33
C LEU A 10 -26.35 30.43 13.22
N THR A 11 -26.88 30.65 12.02
CA THR A 11 -26.69 29.73 10.89
C THR A 11 -25.22 29.65 10.47
N VAL A 12 -24.51 30.78 10.48
CA VAL A 12 -23.06 30.81 10.21
C VAL A 12 -22.29 30.02 11.27
N LEU A 13 -22.60 30.19 12.56
CA LEU A 13 -21.95 29.47 13.64
C LEU A 13 -22.16 27.95 13.54
N VAL A 14 -23.39 27.52 13.24
CA VAL A 14 -23.72 26.10 13.04
C VAL A 14 -22.97 25.53 11.84
N SER A 15 -22.89 26.27 10.73
CA SER A 15 -22.12 25.87 9.54
C SER A 15 -20.63 25.67 9.85
N ILE A 16 -20.02 26.61 10.58
CA ILE A 16 -18.60 26.51 10.99
C ILE A 16 -18.39 25.29 11.89
N ALA A 17 -19.25 25.09 12.89
CA ALA A 17 -19.16 23.95 13.79
C ALA A 17 -19.33 22.62 13.05
N GLY A 18 -20.32 22.52 12.16
CA GLY A 18 -20.55 21.34 11.34
C GLY A 18 -19.36 21.02 10.43
N THR A 19 -18.79 22.04 9.79
CA THR A 19 -17.61 21.89 8.93
C THR A 19 -16.41 21.38 9.72
N LYS A 20 -16.14 21.93 10.91
CA LYS A 20 -15.05 21.44 11.79
C LYS A 20 -15.19 19.96 12.11
N VAL A 21 -16.40 19.51 12.47
CA VAL A 21 -16.65 18.09 12.78
C VAL A 21 -16.37 17.20 11.58
N VAL A 22 -16.79 17.60 10.38
CA VAL A 22 -16.53 16.84 9.13
C VAL A 22 -15.03 16.77 8.85
N VAL A 23 -14.31 17.89 8.94
CA VAL A 23 -12.87 17.95 8.71
C VAL A 23 -12.12 17.07 9.71
N THR A 24 -12.48 17.10 11.01
CA THR A 24 -11.85 16.24 12.02
C THR A 24 -12.06 14.75 11.71
N LYS A 25 -13.28 14.36 11.29
CA LYS A 25 -13.56 12.97 10.88
C LYS A 25 -12.74 12.56 9.65
N GLN A 26 -12.58 13.46 8.68
CA GLN A 26 -11.76 13.20 7.48
C GLN A 26 -10.28 13.06 7.85
N LEU A 27 -9.74 13.93 8.70
CA LEU A 27 -8.35 13.84 9.18
C LEU A 27 -8.07 12.50 9.89
N ASN A 28 -9.00 12.03 10.72
CA ASN A 28 -8.86 10.72 11.37
C ASN A 28 -8.85 9.58 10.35
N LYS A 29 -9.69 9.64 9.32
CA LYS A 29 -9.68 8.64 8.24
C LYS A 29 -8.37 8.66 7.47
N ILE A 30 -7.84 9.85 7.15
CA ILE A 30 -6.54 10.01 6.48
C ILE A 30 -5.43 9.39 7.34
N LYS A 31 -5.41 9.67 8.65
CA LYS A 31 -4.42 9.09 9.57
C LYS A 31 -4.47 7.56 9.61
N ILE A 32 -5.67 6.97 9.59
CA ILE A 32 -5.83 5.51 9.53
C ILE A 32 -5.32 4.96 8.20
N LEU A 33 -5.60 5.63 7.08
CA LEU A 33 -5.10 5.23 5.77
C LEU A 33 -3.58 5.28 5.70
N ASP A 34 -2.98 6.35 6.22
CA ASP A 34 -1.53 6.54 6.26
C ASP A 34 -0.83 5.41 7.04
N GLN A 35 -1.36 5.06 8.22
CA GLN A 35 -0.88 3.90 8.99
C GLN A 35 -0.99 2.58 8.23
N ARG A 36 -2.05 2.38 7.44
CA ARG A 36 -2.21 1.18 6.62
C ARG A 36 -1.20 1.14 5.48
N ILE A 37 -0.92 2.27 4.84
CA ILE A 37 0.09 2.39 3.79
C ILE A 37 1.47 2.01 4.33
N ILE A 38 1.88 2.60 5.46
CA ILE A 38 3.17 2.28 6.12
C ILE A 38 3.28 0.78 6.42
N LYS A 39 2.19 0.16 6.90
CA LYS A 39 2.17 -1.29 7.18
C LYS A 39 2.31 -2.13 5.90
N ILE A 40 1.75 -1.68 4.79
CA ILE A 40 1.87 -2.37 3.49
C ILE A 40 3.30 -2.22 2.96
N GLU A 41 3.87 -1.02 3.01
CA GLU A 41 5.24 -0.75 2.57
C GLU A 41 6.25 -1.61 3.34
N SER A 42 6.12 -1.68 4.67
CA SER A 42 6.96 -2.55 5.50
C SER A 42 6.85 -4.03 5.11
N LYS A 43 5.64 -4.51 4.78
CA LYS A 43 5.46 -5.88 4.29
C LYS A 43 6.12 -6.11 2.93
N ILE A 44 6.00 -5.14 2.01
CA ILE A 44 6.63 -5.20 0.69
C ILE A 44 8.15 -5.27 0.84
N GLU A 45 8.73 -4.43 1.71
CA GLU A 45 10.17 -4.42 1.96
C GLU A 45 10.66 -5.75 2.54
N LYS A 46 9.88 -6.33 3.46
CA LYS A 46 10.17 -7.66 4.02
C LYS A 46 10.16 -8.74 2.93
N LEU A 47 9.12 -8.76 2.09
CA LEU A 47 9.02 -9.70 0.96
C LEU A 47 10.16 -9.52 -0.04
N LYS A 48 10.55 -8.28 -0.35
CA LYS A 48 11.69 -7.99 -1.24
C LYS A 48 13.00 -8.54 -0.65
N THR A 49 13.20 -8.38 0.65
CA THR A 49 14.39 -8.88 1.35
C THR A 49 14.41 -10.40 1.38
N GLU A 50 13.28 -11.04 1.73
CA GLU A 50 13.13 -12.49 1.71
C GLU A 50 13.36 -13.06 0.30
N TYR A 51 12.77 -12.44 -0.72
CA TYR A 51 12.98 -12.83 -2.10
C TYR A 51 14.45 -12.72 -2.50
N SER A 52 15.09 -11.57 -2.23
CA SER A 52 16.51 -11.37 -2.51
C SER A 52 17.40 -12.41 -1.81
N TYR A 53 17.04 -12.79 -0.58
CA TYR A 53 17.73 -13.85 0.15
C TYR A 53 17.55 -15.20 -0.55
N LEU A 54 16.30 -15.59 -0.85
CA LEU A 54 15.97 -16.86 -1.51
C LEU A 54 16.62 -16.98 -2.89
N THR A 55 16.63 -15.91 -3.67
CA THR A 55 17.24 -15.87 -5.01
C THR A 55 18.74 -15.62 -4.99
N SER A 56 19.37 -15.55 -3.81
CA SER A 56 20.82 -15.44 -3.75
C SER A 56 21.48 -16.68 -4.38
N PRO A 57 22.61 -16.54 -5.09
CA PRO A 57 23.27 -17.67 -5.73
C PRO A 57 23.60 -18.83 -4.78
N GLN A 58 23.89 -18.52 -3.51
CA GLN A 58 24.20 -19.51 -2.48
C GLN A 58 22.95 -20.33 -2.11
N ASN A 59 21.82 -19.67 -1.89
CA ASN A 59 20.56 -20.34 -1.55
C ASN A 59 19.99 -21.10 -2.76
N LEU A 60 20.10 -20.56 -3.97
CA LEU A 60 19.71 -21.27 -5.18
C LEU A 60 20.55 -22.54 -5.38
N LYS A 61 21.87 -22.50 -5.12
CA LYS A 61 22.71 -23.71 -5.15
C LYS A 61 22.31 -24.73 -4.09
N LYS A 62 21.89 -24.28 -2.91
CA LYS A 62 21.41 -25.15 -1.82
C LYS A 62 20.08 -25.82 -2.20
N ILE A 63 19.09 -25.04 -2.64
CA ILE A 63 17.79 -25.53 -3.13
C ILE A 63 17.97 -26.52 -4.29
N LYS A 64 18.90 -26.23 -5.21
CA LYS A 64 19.27 -27.15 -6.30
C LYS A 64 19.74 -28.49 -5.77
N LYS A 65 20.66 -28.48 -4.79
CA LYS A 65 21.24 -29.69 -4.21
C LYS A 65 20.20 -30.51 -3.44
N GLU A 66 19.31 -29.85 -2.69
CA GLU A 66 18.29 -30.50 -1.87
C GLU A 66 17.15 -31.11 -2.71
N ASN A 67 16.74 -30.45 -3.81
CA ASN A 67 15.62 -30.89 -4.63
C ASN A 67 16.02 -31.69 -5.87
N GLY A 68 17.31 -32.01 -6.04
CA GLY A 68 17.81 -32.75 -7.21
C GLY A 68 17.55 -32.04 -8.56
N LEU A 69 17.33 -30.72 -8.54
CA LEU A 69 17.00 -29.94 -9.74
C LEU A 69 18.20 -29.89 -10.68
N LYS A 70 18.06 -30.45 -11.88
CA LYS A 70 19.02 -30.25 -12.97
C LYS A 70 18.77 -28.84 -13.53
N LEU A 71 19.75 -27.95 -13.38
CA LEU A 71 19.79 -26.70 -14.15
C LEU A 71 20.16 -27.08 -15.58
N ILE A 72 19.16 -27.43 -16.36
CA ILE A 72 19.28 -27.58 -17.81
C ILE A 72 19.38 -26.15 -18.38
N PRO A 73 20.28 -25.87 -19.32
CA PRO A 73 20.24 -24.62 -20.06
C PRO A 73 18.83 -24.39 -20.61
N ILE A 74 18.36 -23.14 -20.62
CA ILE A 74 17.12 -22.81 -21.30
C ILE A 74 17.41 -22.98 -22.80
N GLU A 75 16.96 -24.09 -23.36
CA GLU A 75 17.02 -24.33 -24.81
C GLU A 75 15.99 -23.44 -25.53
N GLU A 76 16.26 -23.09 -26.80
CA GLU A 76 15.37 -22.22 -27.61
C GLU A 76 13.92 -22.72 -27.64
N GLU A 77 13.73 -24.03 -27.61
CA GLU A 77 12.42 -24.70 -27.54
C GLU A 77 11.61 -24.38 -26.27
N ASN A 78 12.28 -23.99 -25.18
CA ASN A 78 11.64 -23.62 -23.92
C ASN A 78 11.21 -22.14 -23.86
N ILE A 79 11.53 -21.34 -24.90
CA ILE A 79 11.21 -19.91 -24.96
C ILE A 79 9.85 -19.73 -25.66
N ILE A 80 8.81 -19.47 -24.87
CA ILE A 80 7.51 -19.06 -25.42
C ILE A 80 7.62 -17.62 -25.90
N LYS A 81 7.67 -17.41 -27.23
CA LYS A 81 7.59 -16.07 -27.84
C LYS A 81 6.19 -15.50 -27.63
N LEU A 82 6.10 -14.33 -27.00
CA LEU A 82 4.88 -13.53 -26.94
C LEU A 82 4.49 -13.10 -28.36
N LYS A 83 3.31 -13.51 -28.83
CA LYS A 83 2.70 -12.95 -30.05
C LYS A 83 2.08 -11.60 -29.70
N ASN A 84 2.47 -10.56 -30.45
CA ASN A 84 1.73 -9.30 -30.51
C ASN A 84 0.39 -9.50 -31.23
#